data_AF-A0A087V1C6-F1
#
_entry.id   AF-A0A087V1C6-F1
#
_cell.length_a   1.000
_cell.length_b   1.000
_cell.length_c   1.000
_cell.angle_alpha   90.00
_cell.angle_beta   90.00
_cell.angle_gamma   90.00
#
_symmetry.space_group_name_H-M   'P 1'
#
loop_
_entity.id
_entity.type
_entity.pdbx_description
1 polymer ?
#
loop_
_entity_poly.entity_id
_entity_poly.type
_entity_poly.pdbx_seq_one_letter_code
_entity_poly.pdbx_strand_id
1 'polypeptide(L)'
;MLLRKTPLSKKLTLDEIEGKLKDVIVILKYVQNKDVFMRYHKSHLTRRLILETSAGNEKEENLVNSLRDIGMPADYVNKLSRMFQDIKVNEDLKEKFKRTYRTENSLAGK
;
A
#
# COMPACT_ATOMS: atom_id res chain seq x y z
N MET A 1 -7.24 4.67 -10.78
CA MET A 1 -6.04 4.18 -10.06
C MET A 1 -6.08 2.67 -10.04
N LEU A 2 -5.07 2.02 -10.62
CA LEU A 2 -5.03 0.56 -10.81
C LEU A 2 -5.02 -0.22 -9.49
N LEU A 3 -4.38 0.34 -8.46
CA LEU A 3 -4.19 -0.31 -7.15
C LEU A 3 -5.29 0.01 -6.11
N ARG A 4 -6.24 0.90 -6.43
CA ARG A 4 -7.40 1.17 -5.55
C ARG A 4 -8.57 0.28 -5.98
N LYS A 5 -9.25 -0.36 -5.02
CA LYS A 5 -10.55 -1.03 -5.23
C LYS A 5 -11.52 -0.04 -5.87
N THR A 6 -11.70 -0.15 -7.18
CA THR A 6 -12.56 0.71 -8.00
C THR A 6 -13.28 -0.14 -9.05
N PRO A 7 -14.38 0.33 -9.64
CA PRO A 7 -15.02 -0.38 -10.75
C PRO A 7 -14.05 -0.71 -11.89
N LEU A 8 -13.03 0.14 -12.10
CA LEU A 8 -11.97 -0.11 -13.08
C LEU A 8 -11.03 -1.26 -12.68
N SER A 9 -10.60 -1.34 -11.42
CA SER A 9 -9.74 -2.44 -10.95
C SER A 9 -10.48 -3.77 -10.86
N LYS A 10 -11.81 -3.76 -10.76
CA LYS A 10 -12.65 -4.97 -10.79
C LYS A 10 -12.92 -5.50 -12.20
N LYS A 11 -12.81 -4.65 -13.22
CA LYS A 11 -12.99 -5.02 -14.63
C LYS A 11 -11.72 -5.56 -15.27
N LEU A 12 -10.56 -5.28 -14.68
CA LEU A 12 -9.26 -5.75 -15.16
C LEU A 12 -8.88 -7.03 -14.45
N THR A 13 -8.29 -7.98 -15.17
CA THR A 13 -7.72 -9.18 -14.58
C THR A 13 -6.47 -8.84 -13.76
N LEU A 14 -6.03 -9.77 -12.93
CA LEU A 14 -4.82 -9.58 -12.13
C LEU A 14 -3.59 -9.33 -13.01
N ASP A 15 -3.48 -10.05 -14.13
CA ASP A 15 -2.38 -9.96 -15.10
C ASP A 15 -2.39 -8.63 -15.87
N GLU A 16 -3.56 -8.13 -16.25
CA GLU A 16 -3.68 -6.83 -16.93
C GLU A 16 -3.22 -5.67 -16.03
N ILE A 17 -3.51 -5.75 -14.73
CA ILE A 17 -3.05 -4.76 -13.76
C ILE A 17 -1.52 -4.80 -13.65
N GLU A 18 -0.92 -5.99 -13.59
CA GLU A 18 0.53 -6.14 -13.51
C GLU A 18 1.25 -5.68 -14.78
N GLY A 19 0.71 -6.02 -15.96
CA GLY A 19 1.22 -5.54 -17.24
C GLY A 19 1.26 -4.01 -17.28
N LYS A 20 0.14 -3.36 -16.94
CA LYS A 20 0.08 -1.89 -16.88
C LYS A 20 1.02 -1.27 -15.86
N LEU A 21 1.24 -1.92 -14.72
CA LEU A 21 2.21 -1.44 -13.72
C LEU A 21 3.65 -1.56 -14.24
N LYS A 22 3.98 -2.65 -14.95
CA LYS A 22 5.29 -2.80 -15.62
C LYS A 22 5.51 -1.70 -16.66
N ASP A 23 4.49 -1.38 -17.47
CA ASP A 23 4.58 -0.30 -18.45
C ASP A 23 4.83 1.07 -17.78
N VAL A 24 4.14 1.35 -16.67
CA VAL A 24 4.38 2.57 -15.88
C VAL A 24 5.81 2.63 -15.36
N ILE A 25 6.35 1.51 -14.88
CA ILE A 25 7.73 1.40 -14.40
C ILE A 25 8.73 1.71 -15.53
N VAL A 26 8.47 1.23 -16.76
CA VAL A 26 9.29 1.56 -17.94
C VAL A 26 9.24 3.06 -18.23
N ILE A 27 8.05 3.66 -18.26
CA ILE A 27 7.89 5.11 -18.51
C ILE A 27 8.65 5.93 -17.46
N LEU A 28 8.59 5.55 -16.19
CA LEU A 28 9.29 6.25 -15.09
C LEU A 28 10.81 6.25 -15.23
N LYS A 29 11.41 5.32 -15.99
CA LYS A 29 12.85 5.36 -16.27
C LYS A 29 13.24 6.56 -17.14
N TYR A 30 12.33 7.03 -17.99
CA TYR A 30 12.57 8.16 -18.90
C TYR A 30 12.17 9.52 -18.31
N VAL A 31 11.51 9.54 -17.15
CA VAL A 31 11.13 10.78 -16.47
C VAL A 31 12.33 11.33 -15.68
N GLN A 32 12.76 12.54 -16.04
CA GLN A 32 13.89 13.20 -15.36
C GLN A 32 13.53 13.68 -13.94
N ASN A 33 12.41 14.40 -13.79
CA ASN A 33 11.93 14.83 -12.48
C ASN A 33 10.90 13.85 -11.93
N LYS A 34 11.34 12.98 -11.01
CA LYS A 34 10.49 11.95 -10.38
C LYS A 34 9.75 12.46 -9.13
N ASP A 35 9.99 13.68 -8.66
CA ASP A 35 9.46 14.20 -7.39
C ASP A 35 7.94 14.32 -7.39
N VAL A 36 7.38 14.74 -8.53
CA VAL A 36 5.93 14.86 -8.71
C VAL A 36 5.29 13.47 -8.57
N PHE A 37 5.85 12.47 -9.26
CA PHE A 37 5.38 11.09 -9.13
C PHE A 37 5.50 10.58 -7.70
N MET A 38 6.65 10.76 -7.05
CA MET A 38 6.89 10.33 -5.67
C MET A 38 5.86 10.93 -4.70
N ARG A 39 5.60 12.24 -4.82
CA ARG A 39 4.64 12.95 -3.96
C ARG A 39 3.23 12.38 -4.10
N TYR A 40 2.74 12.23 -5.32
CA TYR A 40 1.39 11.73 -5.56
C TYR A 40 1.27 10.24 -5.24
N HIS A 41 2.26 9.43 -5.63
CA HIS A 41 2.28 8.01 -5.33
C HIS A 41 2.22 7.76 -3.83
N LYS A 42 3.08 8.42 -3.03
CA LYS A 42 3.06 8.34 -1.56
C LYS A 42 1.71 8.73 -0.99
N SER A 43 1.17 9.90 -1.36
CA SER A 43 -0.14 10.37 -0.91
C SER A 43 -1.26 9.35 -1.19
N HIS A 44 -1.26 8.79 -2.40
CA HIS A 44 -2.26 7.79 -2.78
C HIS A 44 -2.05 6.46 -2.05
N LEU A 45 -0.82 6.01 -1.83
CA LEU A 45 -0.54 4.80 -1.04
C LEU A 45 -1.02 4.99 0.40
N THR A 46 -0.67 6.11 1.04
CA THR A 46 -1.11 6.44 2.42
C THR A 46 -2.63 6.34 2.54
N ARG A 47 -3.37 6.98 1.62
CA ARG A 47 -4.84 6.95 1.65
C ARG A 47 -5.40 5.54 1.45
N ARG A 48 -4.76 4.71 0.59
CA ARG A 48 -5.21 3.33 0.36
C ARG A 48 -4.99 2.44 1.56
N LEU A 49 -3.83 2.55 2.20
CA LEU A 49 -3.48 1.77 3.39
C LEU A 49 -4.38 2.10 4.59
N ILE A 50 -4.57 3.39 4.89
CA ILE A 50 -5.40 3.82 6.03
C ILE A 50 -6.88 3.42 5.83
N LEU A 51 -7.41 3.55 4.62
CA LEU A 51 -8.81 3.24 4.32
C LEU A 51 -9.04 1.77 3.95
N GLU A 52 -8.00 0.93 3.96
CA GLU A 52 -8.06 -0.49 3.60
C GLU A 52 -8.67 -0.72 2.19
N THR A 53 -8.44 0.23 1.28
CA THR A 53 -9.01 0.26 -0.09
C THR A 53 -8.06 -0.28 -1.17
N SER A 54 -6.95 -0.89 -0.78
CA SER A 54 -6.00 -1.54 -1.70
C SER A 54 -6.67 -2.71 -2.43
N ALA A 55 -6.42 -2.84 -3.74
CA ALA A 55 -6.93 -3.94 -4.55
C ALA A 55 -6.20 -5.27 -4.25
N GLY A 56 -4.95 -5.21 -3.81
CA GLY A 56 -4.17 -6.34 -3.30
C GLY A 56 -2.89 -5.85 -2.65
N ASN A 57 -2.63 -6.30 -1.42
CA ASN A 57 -1.46 -5.82 -0.64
C ASN A 57 -0.14 -6.29 -1.24
N GLU A 58 -0.09 -7.54 -1.73
CA GLU A 58 1.08 -8.08 -2.43
C GLU A 58 1.46 -7.24 -3.66
N LYS A 59 0.47 -6.74 -4.41
CA LYS A 59 0.71 -5.88 -5.58
C LYS A 59 1.30 -4.53 -5.22
N GLU A 60 0.90 -3.98 -4.07
CA GLU A 60 1.45 -2.74 -3.55
C GLU A 60 2.92 -2.93 -3.15
N GLU A 61 3.23 -4.04 -2.46
CA GLU A 61 4.60 -4.39 -2.09
C GLU A 61 5.49 -4.63 -3.33
N ASN A 62 4.97 -5.37 -4.33
CA ASN A 62 5.66 -5.63 -5.60
C ASN A 62 5.95 -4.34 -6.38
N LEU A 63 5.04 -3.36 -6.38
CA LEU A 63 5.29 -2.06 -6.99
C LEU A 63 6.42 -1.32 -6.27
N VAL A 64 6.45 -1.34 -4.93
CA VAL A 64 7.53 -0.70 -4.16
C VAL A 64 8.88 -1.36 -4.41
N ASN A 65 8.92 -2.68 -4.56
CA ASN A 65 10.14 -3.39 -4.98
C ASN A 65 10.56 -2.97 -6.40
N SER A 66 9.62 -2.91 -7.34
CA SER A 66 9.92 -2.43 -8.71
C SER A 66 10.44 -0.99 -8.73
N LEU A 67 9.96 -0.12 -7.84
CA LEU A 67 10.46 1.24 -7.68
C LEU A 67 11.91 1.27 -7.16
N ARG A 68 12.29 0.33 -6.29
CA ARG A 68 13.68 0.13 -5.86
C ARG A 68 14.56 -0.23 -7.06
N ASP A 69 14.11 -1.17 -7.88
CA ASP A 69 14.90 -1.71 -9.00
C ASP A 69 15.16 -0.68 -10.11
N ILE A 70 14.26 0.30 -10.30
CA ILE A 70 14.46 1.40 -11.26
C ILE A 70 15.28 2.57 -10.72
N GLY A 71 15.90 2.42 -9.56
CA GLY A 71 16.78 3.41 -8.97
C GLY A 71 16.05 4.63 -8.38
N MET A 72 14.85 4.44 -7.81
CA MET A 72 14.25 5.49 -6.99
C MET A 72 15.09 5.72 -5.71
N PRO A 73 15.08 6.93 -5.12
CA PRO A 73 15.84 7.22 -3.91
C PRO A 73 15.54 6.22 -2.79
N ALA A 74 16.60 5.69 -2.17
CA ALA A 74 16.47 4.66 -1.13
C ALA A 74 15.61 5.14 0.05
N ASP A 75 15.77 6.39 0.48
CA ASP A 75 14.97 6.99 1.56
C ASP A 75 13.47 7.02 1.25
N TYR A 76 13.12 7.24 -0.02
CA TYR A 76 11.73 7.22 -0.46
C TYR A 76 11.16 5.80 -0.37
N VAL A 77 11.86 4.82 -0.96
CA VAL A 77 11.45 3.41 -0.93
C VAL A 77 11.34 2.88 0.49
N ASN A 78 12.33 3.16 1.35
CA ASN A 78 12.35 2.74 2.75
C ASN A 78 11.17 3.31 3.53
N LYS A 79 10.80 4.57 3.28
CA LYS A 79 9.59 5.18 3.87
C LYS A 79 8.32 4.45 3.43
N LEU A 80 8.20 4.06 2.16
CA LEU A 80 7.04 3.28 1.69
C LEU A 80 7.01 1.89 2.33
N SER A 81 8.15 1.18 2.38
CA SER A 81 8.24 -0.12 3.04
C SER A 81 7.84 -0.04 4.51
N ARG A 82 8.26 1.02 5.21
CA ARG A 82 7.89 1.26 6.61
C ARG A 82 6.38 1.47 6.79
N MET A 83 5.71 2.15 5.87
CA MET A 83 4.24 2.30 5.94
C MET A 83 3.51 0.95 5.97
N PHE A 84 3.98 -0.09 5.27
CA PHE A 84 3.38 -1.42 5.35
C PHE A 84 3.62 -2.10 6.70
N GLN A 85 4.81 -1.89 7.29
CA GLN A 85 5.11 -2.38 8.64
C GLN A 85 4.19 -1.70 9.67
N ASP A 86 4.00 -0.38 9.55
CA ASP A 86 3.14 0.39 10.44
C ASP A 86 1.68 -0.09 10.39
N ILE A 87 1.19 -0.50 9.21
CA ILE A 87 -0.15 -1.09 9.08
C ILE A 87 -0.26 -2.42 9.83
N LYS A 88 0.73 -3.31 9.70
CA LYS A 88 0.75 -4.60 10.41
C LYS A 88 0.77 -4.39 11.93
N VAL A 89 1.64 -3.51 12.42
CA VAL A 89 1.72 -3.15 13.85
C VAL A 89 0.38 -2.56 14.34
N ASN A 90 -0.26 -1.72 13.53
CA ASN A 90 -1.55 -1.15 13.85
C ASN A 90 -2.67 -2.21 13.92
N GLU A 91 -2.68 -3.18 13.01
CA GLU A 91 -3.64 -4.30 13.05
C GLU A 91 -3.46 -5.15 14.31
N ASP A 92 -2.22 -5.51 14.66
CA ASP A 92 -1.92 -6.24 15.90
C ASP A 92 -2.36 -5.48 17.15
N LEU A 93 -2.11 -4.16 17.19
CA LEU A 93 -2.54 -3.29 18.28
C LEU A 93 -4.07 -3.21 18.37
N LYS A 94 -4.77 -3.06 17.24
CA LYS A 94 -6.24 -3.06 17.18
C LYS A 94 -6.80 -4.36 17.76
N GLU A 95 -6.25 -5.51 17.37
CA GLU A 95 -6.73 -6.82 17.84
C GLU A 95 -6.43 -7.05 19.32
N LYS A 96 -5.25 -6.64 19.80
CA LYS A 96 -4.92 -6.66 21.23
C LYS A 96 -5.90 -5.81 22.03
N PHE A 97 -6.19 -4.59 21.57
CA PHE A 97 -7.14 -3.69 22.22
C PHE A 97 -8.56 -4.26 22.28
N LYS A 98 -9.07 -4.79 21.16
CA LYS A 98 -10.38 -5.46 21.11
C LYS A 98 -10.45 -6.65 22.07
N ARG A 99 -9.37 -7.43 22.19
CA ARG A 99 -9.30 -8.57 23.10
C ARG A 99 -9.39 -8.12 24.55
N THR A 100 -8.56 -7.16 24.97
CA THR A 100 -8.58 -6.62 26.33
C THR A 100 -9.96 -6.10 26.70
N TYR A 101 -10.57 -5.27 25.84
CA TYR A 101 -11.88 -4.69 26.11
C TYR A 101 -13.01 -5.74 26.19
N ARG A 102 -12.96 -6.80 25.36
CA ARG A 102 -13.92 -7.91 25.45
C ARG A 102 -13.75 -8.73 26.73
N THR A 103 -12.52 -8.94 27.18
CA THR A 103 -12.23 -9.66 28.42
C THR A 103 -12.69 -8.86 29.65
N GLU A 104 -12.45 -7.55 29.67
CA GLU A 104 -12.90 -6.67 30.75
C GLU A 104 -14.43 -6.58 30.84
N ASN A 105 -15.14 -6.43 29.72
CA ASN A 105 -16.62 -6.45 29.72
C ASN A 105 -17.21 -7.81 30.11
N SER A 106 -16.51 -8.92 29.85
CA SER A 106 -16.95 -10.26 30.27
C SER A 106 -16.76 -10.52 31.77
N LEU A 107 -15.84 -9.78 32.41
CA LEU A 107 -15.60 -9.83 33.86
C LEU A 107 -16.51 -8.87 34.63
N ALA A 108 -16.88 -7.72 34.04
CA ALA A 108 -17.80 -6.75 34.64
C ALA A 108 -19.28 -7.15 34.57
N GLY A 109 -19.64 -8.16 33.77
CA GLY A 109 -21.00 -8.68 33.62
C GLY A 109 -21.32 -9.91 34.48
N LYS A 110 -20.48 -10.26 35.47
CA LYS A 110 -20.72 -11.31 36.46
C LYS A 110 -20.84 -10.75 37.86
#